data_AF-A0A0D2LKJ4-F1
#
_entry.id   AF-A0A0D2LKJ4-F1
#
_cell.length_a   1.000
_cell.length_b   1.000
_cell.length_c   1.000
_cell.angle_alpha   90.00
_cell.angle_beta   90.00
_cell.angle_gamma   90.00
#
_symmetry.space_group_name_H-M   'P 1'
#
loop_
_entity.id
_entity.type
_entity.pdbx_description
1 polymer ?
#
loop_
_entity_poly.entity_id
_entity_poly.type
_entity_poly.pdbx_seq_one_letter_code
_entity_poly.pdbx_strand_id
1 'polypeptide(L)'
;MQLEDLTVGQIPPPGAGTVAEGAEADEDDGDAQRSQDAGTSAEALAAFARHCPGIRKLAFMGSPSIRAGALEAALLAMPSLEELRLHDVRRVLQPLSGLDKALQTLLAAAWGGGRRLRALEARRCPLISNKTLKLLCQGPGDHTSEQQQQQQQAVAATPGGVDSQAAAAGAVPAPVVGYPHLVELDLTGSCVAPGITINIEALQGSCPALEVLSLEGVGGFYGWYATRPPRGAAPRAGPGWPALRWLVAGAMQQRFQVSQRATLTRSTLDDELLLRLAAGARGLARLGLRGSGVTADGLRALVLGVPLGSGPADEEDERHSGDAVSAGAAAAASQKPGPGLRELLASPAGRGLRQIEVSSCRSLSRSSRQAAAHGLEALRRQLAEGA
;
A
#
# COMPACT_ATOMS: atom_id res chain seq x y z
N MET A 1 18.45 32.16 0.27
CA MET A 1 17.28 31.40 0.74
C MET A 1 17.31 30.06 0.02
N GLN A 2 17.41 28.94 0.74
CA GLN A 2 17.39 27.60 0.14
C GLN A 2 15.96 27.08 0.25
N LEU A 3 15.33 26.76 -0.89
CA LEU A 3 14.00 26.17 -0.92
C LEU A 3 14.14 24.66 -0.68
N GLU A 4 13.65 24.17 0.46
CA GLU A 4 13.71 22.75 0.84
C GLU A 4 12.41 21.98 0.52
N ASP A 5 11.28 22.68 0.58
CA ASP A 5 9.95 22.09 0.42
C ASP A 5 9.21 22.74 -0.75
N LEU A 6 8.71 21.92 -1.68
CA LEU A 6 7.92 22.37 -2.82
C LEU A 6 6.60 21.61 -2.88
N THR A 7 5.48 22.35 -2.84
CA THR A 7 4.14 21.79 -3.09
C THR A 7 3.61 22.35 -4.40
N VAL A 8 3.26 21.45 -5.32
CA VAL A 8 2.66 21.74 -6.62
C VAL A 8 1.24 21.23 -6.60
N GLY A 9 0.28 22.14 -6.54
CA GLY A 9 -1.13 21.77 -6.58
C GLY A 9 -1.94 22.79 -7.34
N GLN A 10 -3.12 22.37 -7.80
CA GLN A 10 -4.13 23.33 -8.22
C GLN A 10 -4.60 24.08 -6.97
N ILE A 11 -4.42 25.39 -6.95
CA ILE A 11 -5.07 26.24 -5.96
C ILE A 11 -6.57 26.12 -6.27
N PRO A 12 -7.40 25.61 -5.34
CA PRO A 12 -8.84 25.59 -5.57
C PRO A 12 -9.29 27.03 -5.84
N PRO A 13 -10.20 27.26 -6.79
CA PRO A 13 -10.65 28.61 -7.09
C PRO A 13 -11.16 29.27 -5.80
N PRO A 14 -10.85 30.56 -5.57
CA PRO A 14 -11.34 31.27 -4.40
C PRO A 14 -12.88 31.22 -4.41
N GLY A 15 -13.46 30.52 -3.43
CA GLY A 15 -14.91 30.27 -3.35
C GLY A 15 -15.32 28.80 -3.29
N ALA A 16 -14.43 27.84 -3.56
CA ALA A 16 -14.71 26.40 -3.37
C ALA A 16 -14.67 25.95 -1.89
N GLY A 17 -14.71 26.89 -0.94
CA GLY A 17 -14.77 26.59 0.49
C GLY A 17 -16.16 26.10 0.87
N THR A 18 -16.25 24.86 1.38
CA THR A 18 -17.40 24.31 2.10
C THR A 18 -18.76 24.74 1.53
N VAL A 19 -19.09 24.23 0.33
CA VAL A 19 -20.47 24.28 -0.15
C VAL A 19 -21.30 23.42 0.81
N ALA A 20 -22.04 24.08 1.69
CA ALA A 20 -23.18 23.47 2.35
C ALA A 20 -24.12 22.98 1.24
N GLU A 21 -24.53 21.71 1.34
CA GLU A 21 -25.48 21.07 0.45
C GLU A 21 -26.70 21.97 0.22
N GLY A 22 -26.96 22.40 -1.03
CA GLY A 22 -28.22 23.01 -1.43
C GLY A 22 -28.08 24.35 -2.16
N ALA A 23 -27.66 24.31 -3.42
CA ALA A 23 -28.09 25.29 -4.43
C ALA A 23 -27.85 24.70 -5.82
N GLU A 24 -28.93 24.48 -6.56
CA GLU A 24 -28.91 24.21 -8.00
C GLU A 24 -28.43 25.48 -8.70
N ALA A 25 -27.39 25.36 -9.51
CA ALA A 25 -26.90 26.45 -10.35
C ALA A 25 -26.75 25.94 -11.79
N ASP A 26 -27.34 26.71 -12.70
CA ASP A 26 -27.45 26.49 -14.14
C ASP A 26 -26.11 26.21 -14.82
N GLU A 27 -26.15 25.26 -15.76
CA GLU A 27 -25.07 24.92 -16.69
C GLU A 27 -24.99 26.01 -17.77
N ASP A 28 -23.92 26.81 -17.75
CA ASP A 28 -23.52 27.66 -18.88
C ASP A 28 -22.19 27.16 -19.47
N ASP A 29 -22.22 26.97 -20.79
CA ASP A 29 -21.30 26.18 -21.60
C ASP A 29 -20.07 27.03 -21.96
N GLY A 30 -18.95 26.80 -21.27
CA GLY A 30 -17.72 27.60 -21.36
C GLY A 30 -16.47 26.78 -21.69
N ASP A 31 -16.55 25.86 -22.64
CA ASP A 31 -15.44 25.00 -23.06
C ASP A 31 -14.68 25.59 -24.26
N ALA A 32 -13.59 26.35 -24.01
CA ALA A 32 -12.55 26.57 -25.03
C ALA A 32 -11.19 27.08 -24.51
N GLN A 33 -11.08 27.68 -23.32
CA GLN A 33 -9.88 28.47 -22.96
C GLN A 33 -8.94 27.87 -21.89
N ARG A 34 -9.22 26.66 -21.38
CA ARG A 34 -8.41 26.02 -20.30
C ARG A 34 -7.18 25.21 -20.75
N SER A 35 -6.85 25.21 -22.04
CA SER A 35 -5.76 24.37 -22.58
C SER A 35 -4.36 25.03 -22.51
N GLN A 36 -4.25 26.34 -22.25
CA GLN A 36 -2.96 27.04 -22.25
C GLN A 36 -2.16 26.98 -20.92
N ASP A 37 -2.77 26.59 -19.81
CA ASP A 37 -2.10 26.57 -18.49
C ASP A 37 -1.20 25.34 -18.24
N ALA A 38 -1.24 24.34 -19.12
CA ALA A 38 -0.42 23.13 -18.99
C ALA A 38 1.09 23.37 -19.22
N GLY A 39 1.45 24.42 -19.98
CA GLY A 39 2.85 24.73 -20.29
C GLY A 39 3.61 25.30 -19.09
N THR A 40 2.97 26.15 -18.30
CA THR A 40 3.60 26.92 -17.23
C THR A 40 4.02 26.05 -16.05
N SER A 41 3.24 25.01 -15.74
CA SER A 41 3.48 24.14 -14.57
C SER A 41 4.72 23.23 -14.74
N ALA A 42 4.91 22.67 -15.93
CA ALA A 42 6.03 21.76 -16.21
C ALA A 42 7.36 22.51 -16.34
N GLU A 43 7.35 23.68 -16.99
CA GLU A 43 8.53 24.54 -17.13
C GLU A 43 8.97 25.11 -15.78
N ALA A 44 8.01 25.54 -14.96
CA ALA A 44 8.28 25.97 -13.58
C ALA A 44 8.92 24.84 -12.77
N LEU A 45 8.38 23.62 -12.81
CA LEU A 45 8.96 22.47 -12.11
C LEU A 45 10.39 22.17 -12.58
N ALA A 46 10.65 22.21 -13.89
CA ALA A 46 11.98 22.01 -14.43
C ALA A 46 12.95 23.14 -14.05
N ALA A 47 12.46 24.39 -13.95
CA ALA A 47 13.23 25.51 -13.44
C ALA A 47 13.58 25.32 -11.95
N PHE A 48 12.60 24.95 -11.11
CA PHE A 48 12.83 24.65 -9.69
C PHE A 48 13.82 23.50 -9.51
N ALA A 49 13.67 22.42 -10.27
CA ALA A 49 14.61 21.29 -10.20
C ALA A 49 16.05 21.69 -10.51
N ARG A 50 16.25 22.58 -11.49
CA ARG A 50 17.58 23.06 -11.89
C ARG A 50 18.17 24.10 -10.94
N HIS A 51 17.35 25.01 -10.43
CA HIS A 51 17.82 26.15 -9.62
C HIS A 51 17.73 25.91 -8.12
N CYS A 52 17.03 24.86 -7.68
CA CYS A 52 16.86 24.50 -6.28
C CYS A 52 17.25 23.02 -6.04
N PRO A 53 18.53 22.65 -6.20
CA PRO A 53 19.00 21.28 -5.97
C PRO A 53 18.86 20.81 -4.50
N GLY A 54 18.59 21.75 -3.58
CA GLY A 54 18.33 21.49 -2.17
C GLY A 54 16.89 21.11 -1.82
N ILE A 55 16.00 20.95 -2.81
CA ILE A 55 14.64 20.45 -2.55
C ILE A 55 14.73 19.03 -1.99
N ARG A 56 14.18 18.85 -0.79
CA ARG A 56 14.10 17.58 -0.05
C ARG A 56 12.69 17.00 -0.07
N LYS A 57 11.66 17.84 -0.14
CA LYS A 57 10.26 17.40 -0.18
C LYS A 57 9.54 17.95 -1.39
N LEU A 58 8.90 17.04 -2.12
CA LEU A 58 8.08 17.38 -3.26
C LEU A 58 6.70 16.76 -3.11
N ALA A 59 5.67 17.60 -3.05
CA ALA A 59 4.29 17.18 -2.96
C ALA A 59 3.52 17.62 -4.20
N PHE A 60 2.81 16.70 -4.85
CA PHE A 60 1.85 16.96 -5.90
C PHE A 60 0.44 16.71 -5.37
N MET A 61 -0.43 17.72 -5.47
CA MET A 61 -1.80 17.64 -4.99
C MET A 61 -2.79 17.93 -6.11
N GLY A 62 -3.81 17.08 -6.23
CA GLY A 62 -4.82 17.18 -7.28
C GLY A 62 -4.26 16.74 -8.64
N SER A 63 -4.73 17.36 -9.73
CA SER A 63 -4.37 16.98 -11.10
C SER A 63 -3.53 18.06 -11.77
N PRO A 64 -2.26 18.26 -11.36
CA PRO A 64 -1.41 19.24 -12.00
C PRO A 64 -1.17 18.80 -13.44
N SER A 65 -1.39 19.69 -14.41
CA SER A 65 -1.14 19.40 -15.82
C SER A 65 0.36 19.44 -16.09
N ILE A 66 1.05 18.33 -15.82
CA ILE A 66 2.50 18.20 -15.99
C ILE A 66 2.78 17.09 -16.98
N ARG A 67 3.52 17.42 -18.04
CA ARG A 67 3.99 16.42 -18.98
C ARG A 67 4.91 15.43 -18.27
N ALA A 68 4.63 14.16 -18.46
CA ALA A 68 5.25 13.10 -17.70
C ALA A 68 6.79 13.04 -17.84
N GLY A 69 7.33 13.35 -19.04
CA GLY A 69 8.78 13.47 -19.25
C GLY A 69 9.43 14.66 -18.53
N ALA A 70 8.70 15.76 -18.33
CA ALA A 70 9.22 16.90 -17.55
C ALA A 70 9.29 16.56 -16.06
N LEU A 71 8.32 15.79 -15.55
CA LEU A 71 8.35 15.29 -14.18
C LEU A 71 9.49 14.30 -13.96
N GLU A 72 9.71 13.37 -14.89
CA GLU A 72 10.86 12.46 -14.86
C GLU A 72 12.18 13.24 -14.80
N ALA A 73 12.38 14.20 -15.69
CA ALA A 73 13.57 15.04 -15.72
C ALA A 73 13.74 15.84 -14.42
N ALA A 74 12.65 16.37 -13.86
CA ALA A 74 12.68 17.12 -12.61
C ALA A 74 13.07 16.24 -11.41
N LEU A 75 12.48 15.06 -11.26
CA LEU A 75 12.81 14.13 -10.17
C LEU A 75 14.27 13.65 -10.27
N LEU A 76 14.77 13.46 -11.49
CA LEU A 76 16.18 13.14 -11.73
C LEU A 76 17.11 14.29 -11.35
N ALA A 77 16.73 15.52 -11.66
CA ALA A 77 17.51 16.73 -11.37
C ALA A 77 17.49 17.15 -9.89
N MET A 78 16.66 16.52 -9.04
CA MET A 78 16.63 16.74 -7.59
C MET A 78 17.33 15.59 -6.84
N PRO A 79 18.67 15.59 -6.70
CA PRO A 79 19.40 14.51 -6.02
C PRO A 79 19.14 14.48 -4.51
N SER A 80 18.76 15.60 -3.91
CA SER A 80 18.48 15.75 -2.48
C SER A 80 17.05 15.35 -2.09
N LEU A 81 16.24 14.87 -3.03
CA LEU A 81 14.84 14.53 -2.79
C LEU A 81 14.74 13.33 -1.82
N GLU A 82 14.16 13.58 -0.65
CA GLU A 82 13.93 12.60 0.41
C GLU A 82 12.45 12.19 0.52
N GLU A 83 11.52 13.09 0.19
CA GLU A 83 10.09 12.81 0.29
C GLU A 83 9.38 13.14 -1.03
N LEU A 84 8.70 12.14 -1.60
CA LEU A 84 7.80 12.32 -2.73
C LEU A 84 6.38 11.98 -2.30
N ARG A 85 5.48 12.96 -2.44
CA ARG A 85 4.08 12.82 -2.10
C ARG A 85 3.20 13.11 -3.31
N LEU A 86 2.34 12.17 -3.69
CA LEU A 86 1.40 12.27 -4.80
C LEU A 86 0.00 12.05 -4.23
N HIS A 87 -0.86 13.06 -4.28
CA HIS A 87 -2.19 13.02 -3.70
C HIS A 87 -3.26 13.38 -4.73
N ASP A 88 -4.24 12.49 -4.91
CA ASP A 88 -5.40 12.73 -5.78
C ASP A 88 -4.99 13.09 -7.23
N VAL A 89 -3.88 12.50 -7.70
CA VAL A 89 -3.39 12.67 -9.08
C VAL A 89 -4.27 11.85 -10.03
N ARG A 90 -5.34 12.47 -10.56
CA ARG A 90 -6.36 11.79 -11.36
C ARG A 90 -5.96 11.62 -12.83
N ARG A 91 -6.65 10.68 -13.49
CA ARG A 91 -6.45 10.18 -14.87
C ARG A 91 -6.56 11.23 -16.00
N VAL A 92 -6.82 12.50 -15.73
CA VAL A 92 -6.84 13.55 -16.78
C VAL A 92 -5.44 13.79 -17.37
N LEU A 93 -4.40 13.22 -16.75
CA LEU A 93 -3.04 13.13 -17.28
C LEU A 93 -2.95 12.19 -18.51
N GLN A 94 -3.20 12.67 -19.71
CA GLN A 94 -2.70 11.99 -20.91
C GLN A 94 -1.16 12.10 -21.01
N PRO A 95 -0.46 11.11 -21.57
CA PRO A 95 -0.46 9.69 -21.21
C PRO A 95 0.30 9.43 -19.89
N LEU A 96 -0.30 8.57 -19.06
CA LEU A 96 0.13 8.17 -17.69
C LEU A 96 1.51 7.46 -17.63
N SER A 97 2.10 7.12 -18.79
CA SER A 97 3.31 6.29 -18.89
C SER A 97 4.54 6.95 -18.28
N GLY A 98 4.68 8.28 -18.36
CA GLY A 98 5.89 8.92 -17.88
C GLY A 98 5.94 9.14 -16.36
N LEU A 99 4.81 9.23 -15.64
CA LEU A 99 4.85 9.30 -14.16
C LEU A 99 5.30 7.95 -13.61
N ASP A 100 4.71 6.87 -14.11
CA ASP A 100 5.09 5.51 -13.72
C ASP A 100 6.57 5.25 -14.01
N LYS A 101 7.05 5.68 -15.20
CA LYS A 101 8.47 5.64 -15.55
C LYS A 101 9.33 6.51 -14.64
N ALA A 102 8.88 7.72 -14.31
CA ALA A 102 9.60 8.61 -13.41
C ALA A 102 9.74 8.01 -11.99
N LEU A 103 8.67 7.39 -11.49
CA LEU A 103 8.68 6.64 -10.23
C LEU A 103 9.63 5.45 -10.31
N GLN A 104 9.61 4.68 -11.41
CA GLN A 104 10.56 3.59 -11.62
C GLN A 104 12.00 4.09 -11.60
N THR A 105 12.31 5.18 -12.28
CA THR A 105 13.65 5.76 -12.29
C THR A 105 14.07 6.25 -10.91
N LEU A 106 13.18 6.90 -10.16
CA LEU A 106 13.44 7.34 -8.79
C LEU A 106 13.71 6.15 -7.86
N LEU A 107 12.86 5.13 -7.93
CA LEU A 107 13.00 3.90 -7.15
C LEU A 107 14.28 3.14 -7.52
N ALA A 108 14.62 3.05 -8.80
CA ALA A 108 15.86 2.43 -9.24
C ALA A 108 17.09 3.19 -8.69
N ALA A 109 17.03 4.53 -8.65
CA ALA A 109 18.11 5.35 -8.10
C ALA A 109 18.19 5.29 -6.56
N ALA A 110 17.08 5.02 -5.86
CA ALA A 110 17.05 4.85 -4.41
C ALA A 110 17.48 3.44 -3.97
N TRP A 111 17.43 2.46 -4.86
CA TRP A 111 17.84 1.09 -4.58
C TRP A 111 19.33 1.02 -4.19
N GLY A 112 19.63 0.21 -3.17
CA GLY A 112 20.97 0.10 -2.59
C GLY A 112 21.44 1.35 -1.83
N GLY A 113 20.54 2.31 -1.56
CA GLY A 113 20.87 3.54 -0.83
C GLY A 113 21.54 4.63 -1.67
N GLY A 114 21.52 4.51 -3.01
CA GLY A 114 22.06 5.54 -3.92
C GLY A 114 21.37 6.91 -3.78
N ARG A 115 20.10 6.91 -3.33
CA ARG A 115 19.37 8.09 -2.88
C ARG A 115 18.74 7.84 -1.52
N ARG A 116 18.66 8.88 -0.71
CA ARG A 116 18.05 8.85 0.63
C ARG A 116 16.54 9.09 0.58
N LEU A 117 15.82 8.32 -0.23
CA LEU A 117 14.37 8.39 -0.26
C LEU A 117 13.80 7.86 1.06
N ARG A 118 13.16 8.74 1.84
CA ARG A 118 12.59 8.47 3.17
C ARG A 118 11.08 8.27 3.15
N ALA A 119 10.36 9.00 2.31
CA ALA A 119 8.92 8.86 2.20
C ALA A 119 8.49 8.77 0.74
N LEU A 120 7.66 7.77 0.44
CA LEU A 120 6.93 7.65 -0.82
C LEU A 120 5.45 7.53 -0.51
N GLU A 121 4.74 8.64 -0.68
CA GLU A 121 3.28 8.64 -0.62
C GLU A 121 2.72 8.75 -2.02
N ALA A 122 1.89 7.79 -2.40
CA ALA A 122 1.06 7.84 -3.58
C ALA A 122 -0.35 7.47 -3.13
N ARG A 123 -1.17 8.49 -2.88
CA ARG A 123 -2.56 8.36 -2.44
C ARG A 123 -3.52 8.68 -3.57
N ARG A 124 -4.40 7.73 -3.90
CA ARG A 124 -5.41 7.84 -4.96
C ARG A 124 -4.78 8.21 -6.31
N CYS A 125 -3.59 7.67 -6.55
CA CYS A 125 -2.80 7.83 -7.76
C CYS A 125 -2.91 6.53 -8.56
N PRO A 126 -3.86 6.38 -9.50
CA PRO A 126 -4.12 5.14 -10.26
C PRO A 126 -3.01 4.80 -11.28
N LEU A 127 -1.78 5.20 -10.98
CA LEU A 127 -0.64 5.32 -11.88
C LEU A 127 0.47 4.34 -11.51
N ILE A 128 0.36 3.69 -10.36
CA ILE A 128 1.34 2.70 -9.92
C ILE A 128 1.06 1.40 -10.67
N SER A 129 1.91 1.07 -11.64
CA SER A 129 1.81 -0.17 -12.38
C SER A 129 2.38 -1.36 -11.60
N ASN A 130 2.06 -2.57 -12.07
CA ASN A 130 2.70 -3.79 -11.59
C ASN A 130 4.24 -3.75 -11.70
N LYS A 131 4.79 -3.05 -12.69
CA LYS A 131 6.25 -2.93 -12.84
C LYS A 131 6.85 -2.11 -11.71
N THR A 132 6.21 -0.98 -11.36
CA THR A 132 6.64 -0.12 -10.25
C THR A 132 6.54 -0.84 -8.90
N LEU A 133 5.49 -1.62 -8.69
CA LEU A 133 5.36 -2.45 -7.49
C LEU A 133 6.38 -3.59 -7.44
N LYS A 134 6.62 -4.28 -8.56
CA LYS A 134 7.68 -5.29 -8.64
C LYS A 134 9.04 -4.67 -8.33
N LEU A 135 9.35 -3.50 -8.90
CA LEU A 135 10.59 -2.77 -8.61
C LEU A 135 10.71 -2.43 -7.12
N LEU A 136 9.63 -2.00 -6.48
CA LEU A 136 9.59 -1.72 -5.04
C LEU A 136 9.83 -2.99 -4.19
N CYS A 137 9.45 -4.17 -4.68
CA CYS A 137 9.59 -5.43 -3.94
C CYS A 137 10.91 -6.17 -4.23
N GLN A 138 11.44 -6.06 -5.45
CA GLN A 138 12.51 -6.93 -6.00
C GLN A 138 13.72 -6.14 -6.52
N GLY A 139 13.56 -4.82 -6.68
CA GLY A 139 14.60 -3.97 -7.23
C GLY A 139 14.83 -4.11 -8.74
N PRO A 140 15.80 -3.38 -9.29
CA PRO A 140 16.04 -3.30 -10.73
C PRO A 140 16.65 -4.57 -11.34
N GLY A 141 17.26 -5.45 -10.54
CA GLY A 141 18.02 -6.61 -11.00
C GLY A 141 17.20 -7.87 -11.31
N ASP A 142 16.05 -8.07 -10.65
CA ASP A 142 15.29 -9.31 -10.78
C ASP A 142 14.48 -9.40 -12.09
N HIS A 143 14.30 -8.27 -12.78
CA HIS A 143 13.58 -8.24 -14.05
C HIS A 143 14.33 -8.93 -15.19
N THR A 144 15.66 -9.02 -15.12
CA THR A 144 16.48 -9.66 -16.15
C THR A 144 16.39 -11.19 -16.07
N SER A 145 16.18 -11.74 -14.86
CA SER A 145 16.11 -13.18 -14.60
C SER A 145 14.86 -13.83 -15.18
N GLU A 146 13.69 -13.18 -15.12
CA GLU A 146 12.45 -13.70 -15.72
C GLU A 146 12.54 -13.72 -17.26
N GLN A 147 13.20 -12.74 -17.88
CA GLN A 147 13.44 -12.74 -19.33
C GLN A 147 14.51 -13.76 -19.76
N GLN A 148 15.55 -13.97 -18.96
CA GLN A 148 16.55 -14.99 -19.25
C GLN A 148 16.04 -16.42 -19.03
N GLN A 149 15.15 -16.68 -18.05
CA GLN A 149 14.54 -18.00 -17.88
C GLN A 149 13.59 -18.37 -19.03
N GLN A 150 12.85 -17.41 -19.59
CA GLN A 150 12.05 -17.67 -20.80
C GLN A 150 12.91 -17.89 -22.05
N GLN A 151 14.13 -17.36 -22.09
CA GLN A 151 15.05 -17.57 -23.22
C GLN A 151 15.91 -18.84 -23.05
N GLN A 152 16.17 -19.31 -21.83
CA GLN A 152 16.89 -20.56 -21.57
C GLN A 152 16.02 -21.82 -21.67
N GLN A 153 14.69 -21.72 -21.50
CA GLN A 153 13.79 -22.82 -21.86
C GLN A 153 13.70 -23.10 -23.37
N ALA A 154 14.27 -22.24 -24.22
CA ALA A 154 14.38 -22.48 -25.65
C ALA A 154 15.70 -23.18 -26.09
N VAL A 155 16.67 -23.40 -25.18
CA VAL A 155 18.01 -23.93 -25.56
C VAL A 155 18.46 -25.14 -24.71
N ALA A 156 17.67 -25.59 -23.73
CA ALA A 156 18.03 -26.75 -22.91
C ALA A 156 17.60 -28.08 -23.53
N ALA A 157 18.22 -28.47 -24.64
CA ALA A 157 18.27 -29.84 -25.13
C ALA A 157 19.71 -30.21 -25.50
N THR A 158 20.61 -30.24 -24.51
CA THR A 158 21.91 -30.90 -24.67
C THR A 158 22.45 -31.34 -23.30
N PRO A 159 22.72 -32.64 -23.07
CA PRO A 159 23.35 -33.11 -21.84
C PRO A 159 24.87 -33.15 -22.02
N GLY A 160 25.59 -32.52 -21.10
CA GLY A 160 27.05 -32.61 -21.01
C GLY A 160 27.48 -32.21 -19.61
N GLY A 161 27.86 -33.20 -18.80
CA GLY A 161 28.23 -33.01 -17.40
C GLY A 161 29.63 -32.45 -17.22
N VAL A 162 29.87 -31.86 -16.05
CA VAL A 162 31.11 -31.99 -15.28
C VAL A 162 30.89 -31.53 -13.85
N ASP A 163 31.43 -32.32 -12.92
CA ASP A 163 31.51 -32.04 -11.49
C ASP A 163 32.37 -30.80 -11.22
N SER A 164 31.93 -29.96 -10.28
CA SER A 164 32.78 -28.91 -9.70
C SER A 164 32.45 -28.72 -8.22
N GLN A 165 33.44 -29.09 -7.40
CA GLN A 165 33.48 -28.99 -5.94
C GLN A 165 33.44 -27.53 -5.48
N ALA A 166 32.54 -27.23 -4.55
CA ALA A 166 32.41 -25.92 -3.92
C ALA A 166 33.32 -25.81 -2.69
N ALA A 167 34.32 -24.93 -2.76
CA ALA A 167 35.09 -24.47 -1.62
C ALA A 167 34.27 -23.43 -0.83
N ALA A 168 34.16 -23.64 0.48
CA ALA A 168 33.51 -22.75 1.43
C ALA A 168 34.32 -21.47 1.62
N ALA A 169 34.08 -20.46 0.77
CA ALA A 169 34.54 -19.10 1.00
C ALA A 169 33.58 -18.39 1.98
N GLY A 170 34.15 -17.76 3.01
CA GLY A 170 33.42 -17.05 4.05
C GLY A 170 32.37 -16.11 3.46
N ALA A 171 31.13 -16.30 3.90
CA ALA A 171 29.99 -15.49 3.48
C ALA A 171 30.21 -14.04 3.90
N VAL A 172 30.74 -13.24 2.97
CA VAL A 172 30.63 -11.78 3.04
C VAL A 172 29.13 -11.49 3.15
N PRO A 173 28.67 -10.74 4.17
CA PRO A 173 27.25 -10.41 4.29
C PRO A 173 26.82 -9.76 2.99
N ALA A 174 25.87 -10.38 2.31
CA ALA A 174 25.36 -9.88 1.05
C ALA A 174 24.99 -8.40 1.24
N PRO A 175 25.36 -7.50 0.32
CA PRO A 175 25.02 -6.08 0.43
C PRO A 175 23.53 -5.96 0.71
N VAL A 176 23.13 -5.07 1.61
CA VAL A 176 21.71 -4.85 1.92
C VAL A 176 21.02 -4.39 0.64
N VAL A 177 20.34 -5.34 -0.01
CA VAL A 177 19.65 -5.12 -1.27
C VAL A 177 18.27 -4.54 -0.93
N GLY A 178 18.01 -3.28 -1.28
CA GLY A 178 16.71 -2.66 -0.97
C GLY A 178 16.72 -1.13 -0.87
N TYR A 179 15.73 -0.60 -0.17
CA TYR A 179 15.49 0.78 0.21
C TYR A 179 15.78 1.00 1.70
N PRO A 180 17.06 1.05 2.12
CA PRO A 180 17.43 1.09 3.54
C PRO A 180 17.01 2.38 4.26
N HIS A 181 16.61 3.41 3.51
CA HIS A 181 16.22 4.71 4.05
C HIS A 181 14.71 4.96 4.03
N LEU A 182 13.92 4.07 3.39
CA LEU A 182 12.48 4.26 3.24
C LEU A 182 11.77 3.96 4.57
N VAL A 183 11.22 5.02 5.18
CA VAL A 183 10.54 5.00 6.47
C VAL A 183 9.02 5.00 6.29
N GLU A 184 8.52 5.64 5.24
CA GLU A 184 7.09 5.75 4.96
C GLU A 184 6.77 5.30 3.53
N LEU A 185 5.81 4.38 3.44
CA LEU A 185 5.24 3.91 2.19
C LEU A 185 3.72 3.93 2.30
N ASP A 186 3.09 4.87 1.59
CA ASP A 186 1.64 5.00 1.53
C ASP A 186 1.16 4.80 0.11
N LEU A 187 0.45 3.71 -0.16
CA LEU A 187 -0.11 3.37 -1.47
C LEU A 187 -1.65 3.46 -1.49
N THR A 188 -2.24 4.20 -0.54
CA THR A 188 -3.68 4.24 -0.30
C THR A 188 -4.47 4.55 -1.58
N GLY A 189 -5.29 3.61 -2.04
CA GLY A 189 -6.15 3.79 -3.22
C GLY A 189 -5.43 3.99 -4.56
N SER A 190 -4.13 3.68 -4.66
CA SER A 190 -3.31 3.96 -5.85
C SER A 190 -3.13 2.77 -6.80
N CYS A 191 -3.54 1.58 -6.38
CA CYS A 191 -3.39 0.35 -7.15
C CYS A 191 -4.70 0.02 -7.88
N VAL A 192 -4.79 0.42 -9.16
CA VAL A 192 -6.03 0.36 -9.96
C VAL A 192 -5.92 -0.62 -11.14
N ALA A 193 -4.82 -1.38 -11.26
CA ALA A 193 -4.71 -2.43 -12.26
C ALA A 193 -5.22 -3.78 -11.69
N PRO A 194 -5.95 -4.59 -12.48
CA PRO A 194 -6.26 -5.96 -12.12
C PRO A 194 -5.04 -6.86 -12.03
N GLY A 195 -5.10 -7.79 -11.08
CA GLY A 195 -4.03 -8.75 -10.84
C GLY A 195 -2.76 -8.10 -10.29
N ILE A 196 -2.90 -7.06 -9.46
CA ILE A 196 -1.77 -6.53 -8.71
C ILE A 196 -1.38 -7.53 -7.63
N THR A 197 -0.12 -7.96 -7.65
CA THR A 197 0.42 -8.87 -6.64
C THR A 197 1.52 -8.14 -5.89
N ILE A 198 1.34 -8.00 -4.57
CA ILE A 198 2.38 -7.45 -3.70
C ILE A 198 2.98 -8.62 -2.92
N ASN A 199 4.27 -8.86 -3.14
CA ASN A 199 5.02 -9.84 -2.37
C ASN A 199 5.47 -9.19 -1.06
N ILE A 200 4.77 -9.49 0.03
CA ILE A 200 5.01 -8.88 1.33
C ILE A 200 6.39 -9.24 1.87
N GLU A 201 6.85 -10.48 1.69
CA GLU A 201 8.16 -10.93 2.15
C GLU A 201 9.29 -10.22 1.40
N ALA A 202 9.12 -10.02 0.09
CA ALA A 202 10.09 -9.27 -0.71
C ALA A 202 10.11 -7.78 -0.33
N LEU A 203 8.93 -7.20 -0.04
CA LEU A 203 8.82 -5.84 0.47
C LEU A 203 9.46 -5.69 1.87
N GLN A 204 9.29 -6.68 2.76
CA GLN A 204 9.95 -6.72 4.07
C GLN A 204 11.47 -6.73 3.95
N GLY A 205 12.00 -7.58 3.06
CA GLY A 205 13.43 -7.64 2.79
C GLY A 205 13.97 -6.34 2.20
N SER A 206 13.19 -5.72 1.31
CA SER A 206 13.59 -4.49 0.62
C SER A 206 13.49 -3.24 1.50
N CYS A 207 12.59 -3.18 2.47
CA CYS A 207 12.32 -1.96 3.24
C CYS A 207 12.50 -2.16 4.76
N PRO A 208 13.73 -2.48 5.25
CA PRO A 208 13.94 -2.85 6.65
C PRO A 208 13.71 -1.70 7.65
N ALA A 209 13.78 -0.43 7.19
CA ALA A 209 13.59 0.76 8.01
C ALA A 209 12.14 1.28 8.03
N LEU A 210 11.19 0.54 7.42
CA LEU A 210 9.82 1.01 7.25
C LEU A 210 9.10 1.12 8.60
N GLU A 211 8.69 2.34 8.96
CA GLU A 211 7.91 2.64 10.16
C GLU A 211 6.41 2.77 9.88
N VAL A 212 6.06 3.23 8.67
CA VAL A 212 4.68 3.48 8.24
C VAL A 212 4.41 2.74 6.93
N LEU A 213 3.43 1.84 6.98
CA LEU A 213 2.92 1.13 5.81
C LEU A 213 1.41 1.35 5.70
N SER A 214 0.97 1.99 4.62
CA SER A 214 -0.45 2.12 4.29
C SER A 214 -0.77 1.49 2.95
N LEU A 215 -1.68 0.52 2.98
CA LEU A 215 -2.20 -0.25 1.84
C LEU A 215 -3.74 -0.17 1.78
N GLU A 216 -4.36 0.85 2.37
CA GLU A 216 -5.82 0.99 2.37
C GLU A 216 -6.36 1.14 0.94
N GLY A 217 -7.35 0.33 0.57
CA GLY A 217 -7.96 0.36 -0.77
C GLY A 217 -7.05 -0.09 -1.90
N VAL A 218 -5.84 -0.57 -1.60
CA VAL A 218 -5.00 -1.25 -2.59
C VAL A 218 -5.78 -2.46 -3.09
N GLY A 219 -5.92 -2.59 -4.41
CA GLY A 219 -6.64 -3.71 -5.03
C GLY A 219 -8.16 -3.71 -4.84
N GLY A 220 -8.77 -2.64 -4.34
CA GLY A 220 -10.19 -2.64 -3.95
C GLY A 220 -11.20 -2.92 -5.07
N PHE A 221 -10.90 -2.53 -6.30
CA PHE A 221 -11.74 -2.81 -7.48
C PHE A 221 -11.32 -4.05 -8.27
N TYR A 222 -10.06 -4.44 -8.16
CA TYR A 222 -9.46 -5.38 -9.11
C TYR A 222 -8.70 -6.53 -8.45
N GLY A 223 -8.80 -6.64 -7.13
CA GLY A 223 -8.07 -7.58 -6.29
C GLY A 223 -6.60 -7.21 -6.22
N TRP A 224 -6.04 -7.10 -5.02
CA TRP A 224 -4.63 -7.44 -4.85
C TRP A 224 -4.55 -8.76 -4.11
N TYR A 225 -3.66 -9.61 -4.60
CA TYR A 225 -3.38 -10.88 -3.96
C TYR A 225 -2.00 -10.75 -3.34
N ALA A 226 -1.93 -10.91 -2.02
CA ALA A 226 -0.66 -11.26 -1.43
C ALA A 226 -0.21 -12.58 -2.04
N THR A 227 1.07 -12.71 -2.37
CA THR A 227 1.64 -13.99 -2.82
C THR A 227 1.35 -15.03 -1.74
N ARG A 228 0.32 -15.88 -1.92
CA ARG A 228 0.09 -16.98 -0.98
C ARG A 228 1.25 -17.95 -1.13
N PRO A 229 1.82 -18.46 -0.02
CA PRO A 229 2.77 -19.55 -0.13
C PRO A 229 2.10 -20.70 -0.90
N PRO A 230 2.85 -21.45 -1.73
CA PRO A 230 2.29 -22.60 -2.43
C PRO A 230 1.61 -23.55 -1.42
N ARG A 231 0.45 -24.12 -1.78
CA ARG A 231 -0.32 -25.03 -0.92
C ARG A 231 0.63 -26.07 -0.29
N GLY A 232 0.64 -26.15 1.05
CA GLY A 232 1.46 -27.10 1.82
C GLY A 232 2.86 -26.60 2.21
N ALA A 233 3.32 -25.45 1.70
CA ALA A 233 4.52 -24.81 2.23
C ALA A 233 4.16 -24.08 3.53
N ALA A 234 4.86 -24.42 4.61
CA ALA A 234 4.79 -23.63 5.84
C ALA A 234 5.10 -22.17 5.50
N PRO A 235 4.32 -21.20 6.00
CA PRO A 235 4.62 -19.79 5.80
C PRO A 235 6.04 -19.56 6.32
N ARG A 236 6.98 -19.30 5.40
CA ARG A 236 8.34 -18.94 5.78
C ARG A 236 8.21 -17.65 6.55
N ALA A 237 8.68 -17.63 7.79
CA ALA A 237 8.79 -16.40 8.55
C ALA A 237 9.69 -15.46 7.74
N GLY A 238 9.07 -14.46 7.11
CA GLY A 238 9.81 -13.40 6.44
C GLY A 238 10.70 -12.66 7.43
N PRO A 239 11.59 -11.79 6.95
CA PRO A 239 12.44 -10.98 7.83
C PRO A 239 11.62 -10.09 8.77
N GLY A 240 10.33 -9.88 8.45
CA GLY A 240 9.39 -9.12 9.25
C GLY A 240 9.68 -7.62 9.16
N TRP A 241 9.06 -6.87 10.07
CA TRP A 241 9.10 -5.42 10.09
C TRP A 241 9.62 -4.89 11.42
N PRO A 242 10.94 -4.93 11.67
CA PRO A 242 11.47 -4.59 12.99
C PRO A 242 11.17 -3.14 13.42
N ALA A 243 11.05 -2.22 12.46
CA ALA A 243 10.78 -0.81 12.69
C ALA A 243 9.30 -0.41 12.58
N LEU A 244 8.39 -1.30 12.13
CA LEU A 244 7.03 -0.91 11.79
C LEU A 244 6.23 -0.52 13.03
N ARG A 245 5.71 0.71 12.98
CA ARG A 245 4.90 1.31 14.04
C ARG A 245 3.47 1.47 13.59
N TRP A 246 3.24 1.84 12.34
CA TRP A 246 1.92 2.15 11.82
C TRP A 246 1.60 1.27 10.62
N LEU A 247 0.60 0.41 10.79
CA LEU A 247 0.06 -0.41 9.72
C LEU A 247 -1.38 0.02 9.45
N VAL A 248 -1.66 0.45 8.23
CA VAL A 248 -3.03 0.71 7.77
C VAL A 248 -3.27 -0.19 6.56
N ALA A 249 -4.19 -1.13 6.69
CA ALA A 249 -4.59 -2.01 5.61
C ALA A 249 -6.09 -2.22 5.69
N GLY A 250 -6.79 -2.24 4.56
CA GLY A 250 -8.25 -2.33 4.61
C GLY A 250 -8.94 -1.88 3.34
N ALA A 251 -10.25 -1.80 3.43
CA ALA A 251 -11.13 -1.18 2.47
C ALA A 251 -11.03 0.34 2.57
N MET A 252 -11.06 0.98 1.42
CA MET A 252 -11.14 2.42 1.29
C MET A 252 -12.58 2.82 1.01
N GLN A 253 -13.02 3.92 1.61
CA GLN A 253 -14.30 4.53 1.21
C GLN A 253 -14.08 5.38 -0.05
N GLN A 254 -14.74 4.99 -1.15
CA GLN A 254 -14.70 5.72 -2.41
C GLN A 254 -16.06 6.35 -2.71
N ARG A 255 -16.05 7.61 -3.12
CA ARG A 255 -17.21 8.30 -3.68
C ARG A 255 -17.10 8.21 -5.20
N PHE A 256 -18.12 7.66 -5.85
CA PHE A 256 -18.19 7.60 -7.31
C PHE A 256 -18.80 8.89 -7.82
N GLN A 257 -18.26 9.45 -8.89
CA GLN A 257 -18.85 10.66 -9.49
C GLN A 257 -20.29 10.42 -9.96
N VAL A 258 -20.59 9.18 -10.40
CA VAL A 258 -21.91 8.78 -10.93
C VAL A 258 -22.94 8.58 -9.82
N SER A 259 -22.52 8.38 -8.57
CA SER A 259 -23.46 8.22 -7.45
C SER A 259 -22.91 8.94 -6.24
N GLN A 260 -23.62 9.95 -5.73
CA GLN A 260 -23.24 10.65 -4.50
C GLN A 260 -23.10 9.72 -3.26
N ARG A 261 -23.47 8.44 -3.40
CA ARG A 261 -23.24 7.41 -2.41
C ARG A 261 -21.76 6.98 -2.40
N ALA A 262 -21.15 7.12 -1.23
CA ALA A 262 -19.87 6.52 -0.94
C ALA A 262 -20.04 5.00 -0.80
N THR A 263 -19.30 4.20 -1.57
CA THR A 263 -19.22 2.75 -1.36
C THR A 263 -17.85 2.39 -0.80
N LEU A 264 -17.83 1.42 0.11
CA LEU A 264 -16.58 0.84 0.61
C LEU A 264 -16.07 -0.13 -0.45
N THR A 265 -14.80 -0.02 -0.80
CA THR A 265 -14.13 -1.03 -1.63
C THR A 265 -14.09 -2.36 -0.89
N ARG A 266 -13.91 -3.47 -1.61
CA ARG A 266 -13.63 -4.75 -0.95
C ARG A 266 -12.18 -4.72 -0.45
N SER A 267 -11.95 -5.25 0.74
CA SER A 267 -10.59 -5.53 1.23
C SER A 267 -10.32 -7.02 1.10
N THR A 268 -9.15 -7.38 0.59
CA THR A 268 -8.64 -8.76 0.61
C THR A 268 -7.87 -9.08 1.89
N LEU A 269 -7.84 -8.14 2.86
CA LEU A 269 -7.15 -8.34 4.13
C LEU A 269 -7.91 -9.33 5.00
N ASP A 270 -7.41 -10.56 5.05
CA ASP A 270 -7.80 -11.64 5.94
C ASP A 270 -6.78 -11.81 7.09
N ASP A 271 -7.02 -12.81 7.96
CA ASP A 271 -6.18 -13.06 9.13
C ASP A 271 -4.75 -13.45 8.76
N GLU A 272 -4.59 -14.33 7.75
CA GLU A 272 -3.29 -14.79 7.29
C GLU A 272 -2.44 -13.61 6.79
N LEU A 273 -3.05 -12.76 5.97
CA LEU A 273 -2.37 -11.58 5.42
C LEU A 273 -2.05 -10.55 6.50
N LEU A 274 -2.93 -10.34 7.48
CA LEU A 274 -2.64 -9.47 8.61
C LEU A 274 -1.40 -9.96 9.38
N LEU A 275 -1.32 -11.25 9.70
CA LEU A 275 -0.19 -11.82 10.42
C LEU A 275 1.11 -11.69 9.65
N ARG A 276 1.07 -11.86 8.33
CA ARG A 276 2.22 -11.64 7.45
C ARG A 276 2.64 -10.18 7.41
N LEU A 277 1.68 -9.26 7.26
CA LEU A 277 1.92 -7.81 7.23
C LEU A 277 2.45 -7.26 8.55
N ALA A 278 2.16 -7.89 9.68
CA ALA A 278 2.64 -7.48 10.99
C ALA A 278 3.74 -8.39 11.55
N ALA A 279 4.23 -9.36 10.75
CA ALA A 279 5.31 -10.24 11.14
C ALA A 279 6.53 -9.42 11.58
N GLY A 280 7.09 -9.71 12.76
CA GLY A 280 8.24 -8.98 13.31
C GLY A 280 7.97 -7.55 13.79
N ALA A 281 6.75 -7.01 13.66
CA ALA A 281 6.38 -5.65 14.05
C ALA A 281 6.15 -5.52 15.57
N ARG A 282 7.22 -5.69 16.37
CA ARG A 282 7.15 -5.62 17.84
C ARG A 282 6.78 -4.23 18.36
N GLY A 283 7.02 -3.19 17.57
CA GLY A 283 6.75 -1.78 17.90
C GLY A 283 5.43 -1.24 17.37
N LEU A 284 4.51 -2.10 16.91
CA LEU A 284 3.27 -1.67 16.28
C LEU A 284 2.40 -0.87 17.27
N ALA A 285 2.24 0.41 16.99
CA ALA A 285 1.53 1.38 17.81
C ALA A 285 0.17 1.79 17.22
N ARG A 286 0.02 1.71 15.89
CA ARG A 286 -1.20 2.05 15.17
C ARG A 286 -1.57 0.94 14.20
N LEU A 287 -2.83 0.50 14.27
CA LEU A 287 -3.38 -0.53 13.41
C LEU A 287 -4.73 -0.07 12.84
N GLY A 288 -4.81 0.10 11.51
CA GLY A 288 -6.04 0.38 10.78
C GLY A 288 -6.46 -0.83 9.97
N LEU A 289 -7.71 -1.27 10.15
CA LEU A 289 -8.30 -2.49 9.59
C LEU A 289 -9.68 -2.24 8.96
N ARG A 290 -9.89 -1.02 8.47
CA ARG A 290 -11.19 -0.58 8.00
C ARG A 290 -11.75 -1.55 6.96
N GLY A 291 -12.97 -2.05 7.16
CA GLY A 291 -13.66 -2.96 6.22
C GLY A 291 -12.86 -4.20 5.80
N SER A 292 -11.93 -4.67 6.63
CA SER A 292 -11.19 -5.92 6.42
C SER A 292 -12.04 -7.16 6.71
N GLY A 293 -11.61 -8.30 6.17
CA GLY A 293 -12.12 -9.64 6.49
C GLY A 293 -11.53 -10.24 7.78
N VAL A 294 -10.57 -9.55 8.41
CA VAL A 294 -9.93 -9.97 9.67
C VAL A 294 -10.97 -10.32 10.75
N THR A 295 -10.80 -11.48 11.37
CA THR A 295 -11.62 -12.03 12.44
C THR A 295 -11.06 -11.66 13.82
N ALA A 296 -11.81 -12.01 14.87
CA ALA A 296 -11.30 -11.90 16.24
C ALA A 296 -10.08 -12.81 16.47
N ASP A 297 -10.06 -14.01 15.88
CA ASP A 297 -8.97 -14.98 16.05
C ASP A 297 -7.69 -14.55 15.33
N GLY A 298 -7.78 -13.90 14.17
CA GLY A 298 -6.62 -13.26 13.53
C GLY A 298 -6.01 -12.16 14.39
N LEU A 299 -6.85 -11.32 15.01
CA LEU A 299 -6.39 -10.29 15.95
C LEU A 299 -5.74 -10.90 17.21
N ARG A 300 -6.25 -12.05 17.67
CA ARG A 300 -5.68 -12.81 18.77
C ARG A 300 -4.30 -13.36 18.42
N ALA A 301 -4.19 -14.02 17.26
CA ALA A 301 -2.97 -14.62 16.77
C ALA A 301 -1.87 -13.55 16.62
N LEU A 302 -2.24 -12.37 16.11
CA LEU A 302 -1.34 -11.23 15.92
C LEU A 302 -0.65 -10.83 17.22
N VAL A 303 -1.43 -10.83 18.29
CA VAL A 303 -1.00 -10.44 19.63
C VAL A 303 -0.16 -11.46 20.33
N LEU A 304 -0.64 -12.71 20.31
CA LEU A 304 0.02 -13.76 21.05
C LEU A 304 1.34 -14.13 20.35
N GLY A 305 1.54 -13.69 19.10
CA GLY A 305 2.61 -14.15 18.24
C GLY A 305 2.48 -15.65 17.97
N VAL A 306 1.27 -16.19 18.08
CA VAL A 306 0.97 -17.61 17.92
C VAL A 306 0.46 -17.79 16.49
N PRO A 307 1.01 -18.74 15.71
CA PRO A 307 0.47 -19.03 14.40
C PRO A 307 -1.00 -19.43 14.53
N LEU A 308 -1.84 -19.02 13.57
CA LEU A 308 -3.20 -19.55 13.49
C LEU A 308 -3.07 -21.08 13.43
N GLY A 309 -3.59 -21.75 14.45
CA GLY A 309 -3.66 -23.20 14.42
C GLY A 309 -4.41 -23.58 13.16
N SER A 310 -3.86 -24.50 12.37
CA SER A 310 -4.61 -25.16 11.32
C SER A 310 -5.76 -25.89 11.99
N GLY A 311 -6.89 -25.21 12.16
CA GLY A 311 -8.13 -25.86 12.52
C GLY A 311 -8.39 -26.99 11.50
N PRO A 312 -9.09 -28.06 11.90
CA PRO A 312 -9.48 -29.09 10.95
C PRO A 312 -10.15 -28.37 9.77
N ALA A 313 -9.57 -28.50 8.59
CA ALA A 313 -10.16 -27.94 7.39
C ALA A 313 -11.52 -28.61 7.23
N ASP A 314 -12.60 -27.87 7.44
CA ASP A 314 -13.93 -28.34 7.08
C ASP A 314 -13.92 -28.48 5.54
N GLU A 315 -13.69 -29.71 5.06
CA GLU A 315 -13.57 -30.10 3.65
C GLU A 315 -14.90 -29.99 2.87
N GLU A 316 -15.95 -29.37 3.42
CA GLU A 316 -17.31 -29.47 2.86
C GLU A 316 -17.76 -28.33 1.91
N ASP A 317 -16.96 -27.30 1.63
CA ASP A 317 -17.43 -26.14 0.83
C ASP A 317 -16.68 -25.89 -0.50
N GLU A 318 -16.04 -26.93 -1.08
CA GLU A 318 -15.43 -26.89 -2.43
C GLU A 318 -16.36 -27.42 -3.55
N ARG A 319 -17.68 -27.20 -3.42
CA ARG A 319 -18.58 -27.18 -4.57
C ARG A 319 -19.27 -25.83 -4.55
N HIS A 320 -18.83 -24.87 -5.36
CA HIS A 320 -19.56 -23.74 -5.98
C HIS A 320 -18.54 -22.71 -6.54
N SER A 321 -17.47 -23.19 -7.19
CA SER A 321 -16.55 -22.35 -7.97
C SER A 321 -16.87 -22.47 -9.46
N GLY A 322 -17.88 -21.73 -9.88
CA GLY A 322 -18.25 -21.47 -11.27
C GLY A 322 -19.43 -20.51 -11.26
N ASP A 323 -19.22 -19.29 -11.76
CA ASP A 323 -20.14 -18.14 -11.71
C ASP A 323 -20.37 -17.47 -10.34
N ALA A 324 -19.46 -16.56 -9.99
CA ALA A 324 -19.71 -15.53 -8.97
C ALA A 324 -19.76 -14.13 -9.61
N VAL A 325 -20.69 -13.94 -10.55
CA VAL A 325 -21.31 -12.65 -10.84
C VAL A 325 -22.65 -12.66 -10.10
N SER A 326 -22.85 -11.69 -9.20
CA SER A 326 -24.13 -11.36 -8.54
C SER A 326 -24.64 -12.30 -7.44
N ALA A 327 -24.17 -12.11 -6.19
CA ALA A 327 -25.04 -12.24 -5.00
C ALA A 327 -24.37 -11.60 -3.79
N GLY A 328 -24.98 -10.54 -3.25
CA GLY A 328 -24.65 -10.03 -1.93
C GLY A 328 -25.22 -10.96 -0.87
N ALA A 329 -24.37 -11.82 -0.28
CA ALA A 329 -24.76 -12.62 0.87
C ALA A 329 -24.62 -11.80 2.17
N ALA A 330 -25.76 -11.31 2.63
CA ALA A 330 -26.00 -10.93 4.00
C ALA A 330 -26.15 -12.19 4.84
N ALA A 331 -25.07 -12.65 5.47
CA ALA A 331 -25.12 -13.58 6.58
C ALA A 331 -24.81 -12.81 7.87
N ALA A 332 -25.84 -12.22 8.46
CA ALA A 332 -25.78 -11.63 9.79
C ALA A 332 -25.90 -12.75 10.84
N ALA A 333 -24.84 -13.51 11.04
CA ALA A 333 -24.73 -14.33 12.25
C ALA A 333 -24.36 -13.39 13.41
N SER A 334 -25.22 -13.35 14.42
CA SER A 334 -24.98 -12.67 15.70
C SER A 334 -23.83 -13.34 16.46
N GLN A 335 -22.60 -13.17 15.97
CA GLN A 335 -21.41 -13.57 16.70
C GLN A 335 -21.12 -12.48 17.75
N LYS A 336 -21.21 -12.88 19.02
CA LYS A 336 -20.63 -12.12 20.13
C LYS A 336 -19.20 -11.73 19.73
N PRO A 337 -18.72 -10.54 20.10
CA PRO A 337 -17.34 -10.17 19.79
C PRO A 337 -16.44 -11.28 20.34
N GLY A 338 -15.70 -11.94 19.43
CA GLY A 338 -14.96 -13.15 19.77
C GLY A 338 -13.93 -12.88 20.88
N PRO A 339 -13.55 -13.92 21.65
CA PRO A 339 -12.52 -13.82 22.69
C PRO A 339 -11.21 -13.20 22.18
N GLY A 340 -10.91 -13.32 20.89
CA GLY A 340 -9.67 -12.84 20.31
C GLY A 340 -9.40 -11.33 20.35
N LEU A 341 -10.40 -10.45 20.16
CA LEU A 341 -10.19 -9.00 20.29
C LEU A 341 -9.95 -8.59 21.75
N ARG A 342 -10.60 -9.29 22.69
CA ARG A 342 -10.41 -9.08 24.13
C ARG A 342 -9.00 -9.47 24.54
N GLU A 343 -8.54 -10.63 24.09
CA GLU A 343 -7.19 -11.11 24.33
C GLU A 343 -6.13 -10.21 23.68
N LEU A 344 -6.40 -9.68 22.48
CA LEU A 344 -5.54 -8.66 21.84
C LEU A 344 -5.26 -7.52 22.82
N LEU A 345 -6.31 -6.91 23.36
CA LEU A 345 -6.19 -5.73 24.20
C LEU A 345 -5.62 -6.01 25.60
N ALA A 346 -5.77 -7.24 26.11
CA ALA A 346 -5.25 -7.65 27.42
C ALA A 346 -3.75 -8.00 27.40
N SER A 347 -3.21 -8.34 26.23
CA SER A 347 -1.82 -8.79 26.06
C SER A 347 -0.76 -7.69 26.17
N PRO A 348 0.53 -8.05 26.32
CA PRO A 348 1.64 -7.09 26.25
C PRO A 348 1.72 -6.33 24.92
N ALA A 349 1.48 -7.00 23.79
CA ALA A 349 1.42 -6.36 22.47
C ALA A 349 0.27 -5.34 22.39
N GLY A 350 -0.89 -5.72 22.95
CA GLY A 350 -2.06 -4.86 23.08
C GLY A 350 -1.83 -3.62 23.94
N ARG A 351 -0.97 -3.70 24.95
CA ARG A 351 -0.59 -2.53 25.78
C ARG A 351 0.25 -1.52 24.99
N GLY A 352 1.04 -1.98 24.03
CA GLY A 352 1.83 -1.13 23.13
C GLY A 352 1.00 -0.39 22.08
N LEU A 353 -0.17 -0.95 21.72
CA LEU A 353 -1.11 -0.28 20.82
C LEU A 353 -1.67 0.99 21.46
N ARG A 354 -1.56 2.09 20.71
CA ARG A 354 -2.07 3.41 21.09
C ARG A 354 -3.36 3.74 20.35
N GLN A 355 -3.49 3.24 19.12
CA GLN A 355 -4.63 3.50 18.27
C GLN A 355 -5.00 2.26 17.46
N ILE A 356 -6.29 1.91 17.48
CA ILE A 356 -6.87 0.89 16.62
C ILE A 356 -8.07 1.48 15.88
N GLU A 357 -8.11 1.30 14.56
CA GLU A 357 -9.23 1.70 13.74
C GLU A 357 -9.86 0.47 13.09
N VAL A 358 -10.99 0.04 13.63
CA VAL A 358 -11.78 -1.14 13.16
C VAL A 358 -13.14 -0.73 12.63
N SER A 359 -13.18 0.40 11.91
CA SER A 359 -14.42 0.89 11.33
C SER A 359 -14.91 -0.09 10.24
N SER A 360 -16.16 -0.54 10.35
CA SER A 360 -16.79 -1.45 9.37
C SER A 360 -16.24 -2.88 9.29
N CYS A 361 -15.47 -3.38 10.28
CA CYS A 361 -15.15 -4.81 10.37
C CYS A 361 -16.43 -5.61 10.66
N ARG A 362 -16.89 -6.42 9.69
CA ARG A 362 -18.17 -7.15 9.78
C ARG A 362 -18.15 -8.27 10.81
N SER A 363 -16.98 -8.84 11.05
CA SER A 363 -16.69 -9.87 12.07
C SER A 363 -16.82 -9.36 13.51
N LEU A 364 -16.80 -8.04 13.73
CA LEU A 364 -16.95 -7.44 15.06
C LEU A 364 -18.40 -7.14 15.40
N SER A 365 -18.74 -7.14 16.69
CA SER A 365 -20.05 -6.72 17.14
C SER A 365 -20.28 -5.21 16.94
N ARG A 366 -21.55 -4.78 16.87
CA ARG A 366 -21.90 -3.35 16.75
C ARG A 366 -21.39 -2.51 17.92
N SER A 367 -21.48 -3.03 19.15
CA SER A 367 -20.98 -2.36 20.35
C SER A 367 -19.45 -2.24 20.35
N SER A 368 -18.73 -3.28 19.91
CA SER A 368 -17.27 -3.20 19.75
C SER A 368 -16.86 -2.15 18.71
N ARG A 369 -17.55 -2.08 17.57
CA ARG A 369 -17.29 -1.02 16.58
C ARG A 369 -17.55 0.39 17.13
N GLN A 370 -18.65 0.56 17.88
CA GLN A 370 -18.98 1.85 18.49
C GLN A 370 -17.95 2.25 19.55
N ALA A 371 -17.55 1.31 20.40
CA ALA A 371 -16.50 1.53 21.39
C ALA A 371 -15.16 1.89 20.74
N ALA A 372 -14.78 1.22 19.65
CA ALA A 372 -13.58 1.58 18.88
C ALA A 372 -13.64 3.00 18.29
N ALA A 373 -14.81 3.45 17.85
CA ALA A 373 -15.00 4.83 17.37
C ALA A 373 -14.80 5.89 18.46
N HIS A 374 -15.02 5.53 19.73
CA HIS A 374 -14.73 6.37 20.90
C HIS A 374 -13.28 6.25 21.40
N GLY A 375 -12.46 5.41 20.77
CA GLY A 375 -11.05 5.23 21.09
C GLY A 375 -10.73 3.89 21.77
N LEU A 376 -9.42 3.60 21.84
CA LEU A 376 -8.90 2.30 22.30
C LEU A 376 -9.33 1.96 23.74
N GLU A 377 -9.38 2.93 24.64
CA GLU A 377 -9.80 2.72 26.04
C GLU A 377 -11.28 2.36 26.17
N ALA A 378 -12.15 2.96 25.35
CA ALA A 378 -13.55 2.58 25.31
C ALA A 378 -13.72 1.15 24.79
N LEU A 379 -12.95 0.78 23.75
CA LEU A 379 -12.92 -0.60 23.25
C LEU A 379 -12.43 -1.60 24.32
N ARG A 380 -11.36 -1.25 25.05
CA ARG A 380 -10.85 -2.06 26.18
C ARG A 380 -11.92 -2.31 27.23
N ARG A 381 -12.61 -1.26 27.68
CA ARG A 381 -13.70 -1.36 28.66
C ARG A 381 -14.87 -2.20 28.15
N GLN A 382 -15.35 -1.93 26.93
CA GLN A 382 -16.45 -2.68 26.32
C GLN A 382 -16.16 -4.18 26.22
N LEU A 383 -14.90 -4.55 25.95
CA LEU A 383 -14.51 -5.94 25.88
C LEU A 383 -14.34 -6.57 27.27
N ALA A 384 -13.91 -5.81 28.27
CA ALA A 384 -13.83 -6.28 29.66
C ALA A 384 -15.22 -6.50 30.28
N GLU A 385 -16.20 -5.65 30.00
CA GLU A 385 -17.57 -5.73 30.55
C GLU A 385 -18.41 -6.88 29.98
N GLY A 386 -18.06 -7.38 28.79
CA GLY A 386 -18.73 -8.54 28.20
C GLY A 386 -18.16 -9.89 28.67
N ALA A 387 -17.27 -9.91 29.66
CA ALA A 387 -16.68 -11.11 30.27
C ALA A 387 -17.47 -11.49 31.51
#